data_AF-A0A8T4CGF0-F1
#
_entry.id   AF-A0A8T4CGF0-F1
#
_cell.length_a   1.000
_cell.length_b   1.000
_cell.length_c   1.000
_cell.angle_alpha   90.00
_cell.angle_beta   90.00
_cell.angle_gamma   90.00
#
_symmetry.space_group_name_H-M   'P 1'
#
loop_
_entity.id
_entity.type
_entity.pdbx_description
1 polymer ?
#
loop_
_entity_poly.entity_id
_entity_poly.type
_entity_poly.pdbx_seq_one_letter_code
_entity_poly.pdbx_strand_id
1 'polypeptide(L)'
;MAEDKKALIKEAIKQLHAGVPPEQVKEKFRNVLEDTDSLEIAKIEQELANEGMKREEMRKLCDVHMAIFKEQLEKQQPNLQPSQPISILMEEHKIMLKMAEQLMSITNKVLKVNDMRYVTEEIHQVEHLTEDFTDSEKHYLREENVLFPYLEKHGITEPPAVMWMEHNEIRELKKKLKALIQDVNEANYLSFKDQLWETA
;
A
#
# COMPACT_ATOMS: atom_id res chain seq x y z
N MET A 1 -8.10 15.69 27.90
CA MET A 1 -6.74 15.53 27.34
C MET A 1 -6.67 14.42 26.30
N ALA A 2 -6.82 13.13 26.66
CA ALA A 2 -6.82 12.04 25.66
C ALA A 2 -8.08 12.02 24.77
N GLU A 3 -9.26 12.30 25.34
CA GLU A 3 -10.52 12.44 24.58
C GLU A 3 -10.47 13.61 23.57
N ASP A 4 -9.88 14.75 23.97
CA ASP A 4 -9.75 15.92 23.08
C ASP A 4 -8.83 15.63 21.88
N LYS A 5 -7.69 14.96 22.13
CA LYS A 5 -6.73 14.57 21.08
C LYS A 5 -7.39 13.69 20.02
N LYS A 6 -8.12 12.67 20.49
CA LYS A 6 -8.81 11.70 19.64
C LYS A 6 -9.93 12.33 18.82
N ALA A 7 -10.69 13.26 19.40
CA ALA A 7 -11.70 14.03 18.68
C ALA A 7 -11.08 14.88 17.55
N LEU A 8 -9.91 15.49 17.80
CA LEU A 8 -9.18 16.27 16.81
C LEU A 8 -8.65 15.41 15.66
N ILE A 9 -8.13 14.21 15.93
CA ILE A 9 -7.69 13.29 14.85
C ILE A 9 -8.89 12.80 14.05
N LYS A 10 -10.00 12.46 14.72
CA LYS A 10 -11.24 12.07 14.04
C LYS A 10 -11.75 13.19 13.13
N GLU A 11 -11.66 14.44 13.57
CA GLU A 11 -11.99 15.62 12.78
C GLU A 11 -11.02 15.84 11.61
N ALA A 12 -9.72 15.59 11.80
CA ALA A 12 -8.73 15.65 10.72
C ALA A 12 -9.07 14.63 9.62
N ILE A 13 -9.37 13.39 10.00
CA ILE A 13 -9.82 12.34 9.09
C ILE A 13 -11.09 12.79 8.36
N LYS A 14 -12.12 13.26 9.08
CA LYS A 14 -13.36 13.75 8.46
C LYS A 14 -13.14 14.91 7.47
N GLN A 15 -12.21 15.82 7.74
CA GLN A 15 -11.87 16.92 6.82
C GLN A 15 -11.19 16.41 5.54
N LEU A 16 -10.33 15.40 5.65
CA LEU A 16 -9.73 14.74 4.49
C LEU A 16 -10.81 14.00 3.67
N HIS A 17 -11.77 13.35 4.32
CA HIS A 17 -12.97 12.80 3.65
C HIS A 17 -13.81 13.87 2.93
N ALA A 18 -13.86 15.10 3.47
CA ALA A 18 -14.56 16.21 2.84
C ALA A 18 -13.79 16.84 1.66
N GLY A 19 -12.60 16.32 1.34
CA GLY A 19 -11.77 16.78 0.21
C GLY A 19 -10.88 17.98 0.53
N VAL A 20 -10.67 18.30 1.82
CA VAL A 20 -9.70 19.34 2.21
C VAL A 20 -8.28 18.86 1.87
N PRO A 21 -7.42 19.71 1.28
CA PRO A 21 -6.06 19.32 0.93
C PRO A 21 -5.24 18.80 2.14
N PRO A 22 -4.48 17.70 1.99
CA PRO A 22 -3.73 17.06 3.07
C PRO A 22 -2.83 18.03 3.85
N GLU A 23 -2.20 18.96 3.15
CA GLU A 23 -1.26 19.94 3.67
C GLU A 23 -1.95 20.93 4.61
N GLN A 24 -3.17 21.35 4.27
CA GLN A 24 -3.96 22.25 5.12
C GLN A 24 -4.43 21.53 6.39
N VAL A 25 -4.82 20.26 6.28
CA VAL A 25 -5.18 19.45 7.45
C VAL A 25 -3.95 19.18 8.31
N LYS A 26 -2.80 18.86 7.71
CA LYS A 26 -1.53 18.65 8.41
C LYS A 26 -1.12 19.88 9.19
N GLU A 27 -1.21 21.07 8.59
CA GLU A 27 -0.90 22.34 9.26
C GLU A 27 -1.86 22.60 10.43
N LYS A 28 -3.16 22.42 10.22
CA LYS A 28 -4.20 22.68 11.22
C LYS A 28 -4.13 21.74 12.42
N PHE A 29 -3.78 20.48 12.20
CA PHE A 29 -3.74 19.45 13.25
C PHE A 29 -2.32 19.05 13.67
N ARG A 30 -1.30 19.79 13.22
CA ARG A 30 0.12 19.46 13.37
C ARG A 30 0.51 18.96 14.76
N ASN A 31 0.16 19.73 15.79
CA ASN A 31 0.53 19.44 17.18
C ASN A 31 -0.05 18.11 17.68
N VAL A 32 -1.24 17.75 17.19
CA VAL A 32 -1.93 16.51 17.58
C VAL A 32 -1.34 15.33 16.81
N LEU A 33 -1.08 15.51 15.52
CA LEU A 33 -0.53 14.49 14.63
C LEU A 33 0.91 14.13 15.01
N GLU A 34 1.74 15.10 15.41
CA GLU A 34 3.14 14.87 15.84
C GLU A 34 3.27 13.89 17.02
N ASP A 35 2.31 13.90 17.93
CA ASP A 35 2.29 13.03 19.12
C ASP A 35 1.47 11.74 18.93
N THR A 36 0.91 11.48 17.74
CA THR A 36 0.02 10.34 17.51
C THR A 36 0.81 9.05 17.23
N ASP A 37 0.47 7.96 17.93
CA ASP A 37 1.07 6.64 17.69
C ASP A 37 0.22 5.72 16.78
N SER A 38 0.84 4.67 16.24
CA SER A 38 0.17 3.72 15.34
C SER A 38 -1.04 3.00 15.96
N LEU A 39 -1.03 2.77 17.29
CA LEU A 39 -2.11 2.11 18.00
C LEU A 39 -3.32 3.05 18.18
N GLU A 40 -3.07 4.33 18.45
CA GLU A 40 -4.09 5.37 18.50
C GLU A 40 -4.81 5.52 17.15
N ILE A 41 -4.06 5.53 16.05
CA ILE A 41 -4.62 5.58 14.69
C ILE A 41 -5.54 4.37 14.46
N ALA A 42 -5.04 3.17 14.72
CA ALA A 42 -5.82 1.93 14.54
C ALA A 42 -7.13 1.94 15.37
N LYS A 43 -7.09 2.46 16.60
CA LYS A 43 -8.29 2.60 17.44
C LYS A 43 -9.27 3.64 16.91
N ILE A 44 -8.77 4.74 16.35
CA ILE A 44 -9.62 5.79 15.77
C ILE A 44 -10.34 5.27 14.52
N GLU A 45 -9.63 4.53 13.66
CA GLU A 45 -10.22 3.87 12.50
C GLU A 45 -11.31 2.87 12.91
N GLN A 46 -11.03 2.05 13.93
CA GLN A 46 -12.02 1.12 14.48
C GLN A 46 -13.30 1.83 14.94
N GLU A 47 -13.18 3.00 15.56
CA GLU A 47 -14.33 3.76 16.02
C GLU A 47 -15.10 4.47 14.92
N LEU A 48 -14.38 5.01 13.93
CA LEU A 48 -15.01 5.58 12.75
C LEU A 48 -15.86 4.53 12.03
N ALA A 49 -15.36 3.30 11.91
CA ALA A 49 -16.13 2.18 11.39
C ALA A 49 -17.37 1.87 12.24
N ASN A 50 -17.23 1.84 13.58
CA ASN A 50 -18.36 1.63 14.50
C ASN A 50 -19.41 2.76 14.42
N GLU A 51 -19.01 3.98 14.07
CA GLU A 51 -19.89 5.13 13.81
C GLU A 51 -20.57 5.07 12.42
N GLY A 52 -20.27 4.04 11.62
CA GLY A 52 -20.91 3.78 10.32
C GLY A 52 -20.09 4.17 9.10
N MET A 53 -18.82 4.59 9.28
CA MET A 53 -17.92 4.81 8.15
C MET A 53 -17.64 3.49 7.43
N LYS A 54 -17.74 3.48 6.10
CA LYS A 54 -17.52 2.27 5.31
C LYS A 54 -16.03 2.00 5.09
N ARG A 55 -15.67 0.73 4.95
CA ARG A 55 -14.28 0.31 4.70
C ARG A 55 -13.72 0.88 3.40
N GLU A 56 -14.54 1.00 2.36
CA GLU A 56 -14.13 1.60 1.09
C GLU A 56 -13.81 3.10 1.24
N GLU A 57 -14.49 3.78 2.15
CA GLU A 57 -14.25 5.20 2.45
C GLU A 57 -12.97 5.37 3.27
N MET A 58 -12.74 4.50 4.28
CA MET A 58 -11.49 4.47 5.04
C MET A 58 -10.29 4.21 4.12
N ARG A 59 -10.43 3.23 3.22
CA ARG A 59 -9.38 2.84 2.27
C ARG A 59 -8.99 3.96 1.30
N LYS A 60 -9.97 4.65 0.71
CA LYS A 60 -9.72 5.76 -0.24
C LYS A 60 -8.85 6.87 0.31
N LEU A 61 -8.77 6.98 1.62
CA LEU A 61 -7.97 7.99 2.28
C LEU A 61 -6.84 7.38 3.10
N CYS A 62 -6.60 6.08 3.05
CA CYS A 62 -5.36 5.50 3.56
C CYS A 62 -4.18 6.27 2.96
N ASP A 63 -4.16 6.50 1.64
CA ASP A 63 -3.13 7.29 0.96
C ASP A 63 -3.02 8.73 1.46
N VAL A 64 -4.16 9.39 1.68
CA VAL A 64 -4.26 10.80 2.05
C VAL A 64 -3.93 11.03 3.54
N HIS A 65 -4.36 10.12 4.40
CA HIS A 65 -4.12 10.16 5.84
C HIS A 65 -2.69 9.67 6.14
N MET A 66 -2.18 8.66 5.42
CA MET A 66 -0.76 8.29 5.52
C MET A 66 0.16 9.44 5.16
N ALA A 67 -0.20 10.29 4.18
CA ALA A 67 0.59 11.50 3.87
C ALA A 67 0.79 12.43 5.08
N ILE A 68 -0.15 12.47 6.03
CA ILE A 68 -0.05 13.32 7.23
C ILE A 68 0.60 12.61 8.43
N PHE A 69 0.57 11.27 8.49
CA PHE A 69 1.15 10.47 9.58
C PHE A 69 2.54 9.87 9.28
N LYS A 70 2.94 9.79 8.00
CA LYS A 70 4.14 9.07 7.55
C LYS A 70 5.41 9.50 8.29
N GLU A 71 5.66 10.80 8.39
CA GLU A 71 6.88 11.33 9.04
C GLU A 71 6.97 10.95 10.52
N GLN A 72 5.84 10.82 11.20
CA GLN A 72 5.74 10.47 12.61
C GLN A 72 5.92 8.96 12.79
N LEU A 73 5.24 8.16 11.96
CA LEU A 73 5.37 6.71 11.98
C LEU A 73 6.81 6.27 11.67
N GLU A 74 7.49 6.95 10.76
CA GLU A 74 8.91 6.72 10.44
C GLU A 74 9.85 7.02 11.63
N LYS A 75 9.52 8.01 12.47
CA LYS A 75 10.28 8.31 13.70
C LYS A 75 10.01 7.30 14.81
N GLN A 76 8.87 6.62 14.79
CA GLN A 76 8.46 5.65 15.80
C GLN A 76 8.91 4.22 15.50
N GLN A 77 9.88 4.02 14.60
CA GLN A 77 10.31 2.67 14.25
C GLN A 77 10.76 1.88 15.49
N PRO A 78 10.13 0.72 15.75
CA PRO A 78 10.49 -0.09 16.90
C PRO A 78 11.93 -0.62 16.74
N ASN A 79 12.67 -0.68 17.85
CA ASN A 79 14.00 -1.28 17.86
C ASN A 79 13.86 -2.82 17.82
N LEU A 80 13.73 -3.37 16.61
CA LEU A 80 13.52 -4.78 16.38
C LEU A 80 14.84 -5.50 16.07
N GLN A 81 14.97 -6.72 16.59
CA GLN A 81 16.06 -7.61 16.24
C GLN A 81 15.79 -8.28 14.89
N PRO A 82 16.82 -8.54 14.04
CA PRO A 82 16.62 -9.07 12.69
C PRO A 82 15.87 -10.41 12.62
N SER A 83 15.96 -11.24 13.67
CA SER A 83 15.29 -12.55 13.74
C SER A 83 13.82 -12.47 14.18
N GLN A 84 13.32 -11.29 14.54
CA GLN A 84 11.93 -11.14 14.97
C GLN A 84 10.99 -11.17 13.75
N PRO A 85 9.83 -11.83 13.84
CA PRO A 85 8.90 -11.96 12.71
C PRO A 85 8.51 -10.62 12.05
N ILE A 86 8.28 -9.58 12.85
CA ILE A 86 7.94 -8.24 12.34
C ILE A 86 9.11 -7.63 11.57
N SER A 87 10.36 -7.82 12.03
CA SER A 87 11.54 -7.35 11.31
C SER A 87 11.67 -8.02 9.94
N ILE A 88 11.33 -9.31 9.83
CA ILE A 88 11.35 -10.05 8.58
C ILE A 88 10.29 -9.51 7.62
N LEU A 89 9.03 -9.36 8.09
CA LEU A 89 7.95 -8.79 7.28
C LEU A 89 8.30 -7.38 6.78
N MET A 90 8.87 -6.53 7.64
CA MET A 90 9.30 -5.19 7.25
C MET A 90 10.39 -5.20 6.19
N GLU A 91 11.36 -6.12 6.27
CA GLU A 91 12.41 -6.23 5.25
C GLU A 91 11.89 -6.78 3.92
N GLU A 92 10.99 -7.75 3.97
CA GLU A 92 10.29 -8.24 2.77
C GLU A 92 9.52 -7.12 2.09
N HIS A 93 8.82 -6.29 2.86
CA HIS A 93 8.10 -5.13 2.33
C HIS A 93 9.06 -4.15 1.62
N LYS A 94 10.25 -3.88 2.18
CA LYS A 94 11.26 -3.04 1.51
C LYS A 94 11.74 -3.64 0.19
N ILE A 95 11.89 -4.96 0.12
CA ILE A 95 12.26 -5.66 -1.11
C ILE A 95 11.15 -5.50 -2.15
N MET A 96 9.89 -5.71 -1.75
CA MET A 96 8.73 -5.55 -2.62
C MET A 96 8.57 -4.12 -3.15
N LEU A 97 8.85 -3.11 -2.34
CA LEU A 97 8.89 -1.71 -2.78
C LEU A 97 9.96 -1.47 -3.84
N LYS A 98 11.17 -2.00 -3.64
CA LYS A 98 12.26 -1.91 -4.64
C LYS A 98 11.88 -2.61 -5.94
N MET A 99 11.19 -3.75 -5.87
CA MET A 99 10.68 -4.44 -7.05
C MET A 99 9.64 -3.59 -7.80
N ALA A 100 8.75 -2.90 -7.09
CA ALA A 100 7.76 -2.00 -7.70
C ALA A 100 8.43 -0.78 -8.36
N GLU A 101 9.42 -0.19 -7.71
CA GLU A 101 10.23 0.89 -8.29
C GLU A 101 10.97 0.43 -9.56
N GLN A 102 11.52 -0.79 -9.54
CA GLN A 102 12.17 -1.38 -10.71
C GLN A 102 11.18 -1.63 -11.85
N LEU A 103 10.02 -2.20 -11.55
CA LEU A 103 8.95 -2.42 -12.52
C LEU A 103 8.55 -1.10 -13.19
N MET A 104 8.26 -0.07 -12.39
CA MET A 104 7.90 1.26 -12.90
C MET A 104 9.03 1.87 -13.75
N SER A 105 10.30 1.71 -13.35
CA SER A 105 11.45 2.18 -14.14
C SER A 105 11.54 1.51 -15.51
N ILE A 106 11.35 0.18 -15.56
CA ILE A 106 11.41 -0.60 -16.79
C ILE A 106 10.21 -0.28 -17.68
N THR A 107 8.99 -0.27 -17.13
CA THR A 107 7.77 0.14 -17.84
C THR A 107 7.96 1.49 -18.51
N ASN A 108 8.50 2.49 -17.81
CA ASN A 108 8.78 3.81 -18.39
C ASN A 108 9.78 3.79 -19.57
N LYS A 109 10.70 2.81 -19.64
CA LYS A 109 11.58 2.62 -20.80
C LYS A 109 10.81 2.00 -21.97
N VAL A 110 10.05 0.94 -21.71
CA VAL A 110 9.22 0.25 -22.70
C VAL A 110 8.22 1.22 -23.35
N LEU A 111 7.58 2.08 -22.54
CA LEU A 111 6.63 3.09 -23.01
C LEU A 111 7.22 4.08 -24.03
N LYS A 112 8.53 4.33 -24.01
CA LYS A 112 9.20 5.28 -24.92
C LYS A 112 9.56 4.67 -26.27
N VAL A 113 9.49 3.35 -26.41
CA VAL A 113 9.93 2.64 -27.61
C VAL A 113 8.74 2.00 -28.30
N ASN A 114 8.59 2.21 -29.61
CA ASN A 114 7.43 1.71 -30.38
C ASN A 114 7.70 0.39 -31.10
N ASP A 115 8.96 -0.04 -31.15
CA ASP A 115 9.36 -1.27 -31.80
C ASP A 115 9.89 -2.25 -30.75
N MET A 116 9.14 -3.33 -30.56
CA MET A 116 9.36 -4.37 -29.54
C MET A 116 10.79 -4.93 -29.58
N ARG A 117 11.40 -5.01 -30.76
CA ARG A 117 12.73 -5.61 -30.97
C ARG A 117 13.84 -4.89 -30.22
N TYR A 118 13.62 -3.63 -29.83
CA TYR A 118 14.57 -2.83 -29.06
C TYR A 118 14.34 -2.89 -27.55
N VAL A 119 13.30 -3.58 -27.08
CA VAL A 119 12.94 -3.69 -25.65
C VAL A 119 12.72 -5.14 -25.20
N THR A 120 13.17 -6.12 -25.98
CA THR A 120 13.00 -7.55 -25.65
C THR A 120 13.61 -7.88 -24.28
N GLU A 121 14.76 -7.29 -23.95
CA GLU A 121 15.42 -7.48 -22.67
C GLU A 121 14.61 -6.87 -21.51
N GLU A 122 14.10 -5.66 -21.68
CA GLU A 122 13.20 -5.03 -20.70
C GLU A 122 11.93 -5.86 -20.49
N ILE A 123 11.35 -6.44 -21.55
CA ILE A 123 10.17 -7.31 -21.43
C ILE A 123 10.51 -8.57 -20.62
N HIS A 124 11.66 -9.22 -20.85
CA HIS A 124 12.11 -10.35 -20.02
C HIS A 124 12.36 -9.93 -18.56
N GLN A 125 12.85 -8.72 -18.31
CA GLN A 125 13.01 -8.22 -16.94
C GLN A 125 11.66 -8.01 -16.25
N VAL A 126 10.64 -7.51 -16.97
CA VAL A 126 9.27 -7.43 -16.44
C VAL A 126 8.70 -8.83 -16.17
N GLU A 127 8.97 -9.80 -17.04
CA GLU A 127 8.57 -11.19 -16.84
C GLU A 127 9.15 -11.76 -15.54
N HIS A 128 10.46 -11.62 -15.31
CA HIS A 128 11.11 -12.05 -14.06
C HIS A 128 10.55 -11.33 -12.83
N LEU A 129 10.37 -10.00 -12.88
CA LEU A 129 9.75 -9.26 -11.78
C LEU A 129 8.33 -9.75 -11.50
N THR A 130 7.57 -10.12 -12.53
CA THR A 130 6.21 -10.66 -12.39
C THR A 130 6.21 -12.01 -11.67
N GLU A 131 7.21 -12.86 -11.91
CA GLU A 131 7.41 -14.11 -11.17
C GLU A 131 7.76 -13.83 -9.70
N ASP A 132 8.68 -12.91 -9.44
CA ASP A 132 9.05 -12.51 -8.07
C ASP A 132 7.84 -11.92 -7.32
N PHE A 133 7.01 -11.09 -7.97
CA PHE A 133 5.77 -10.59 -7.39
C PHE A 133 4.76 -11.71 -7.12
N THR A 134 4.71 -12.74 -7.95
CA THR A 134 3.90 -13.93 -7.66
C THR A 134 4.38 -14.59 -6.37
N ASP A 135 5.70 -14.67 -6.17
CA ASP A 135 6.31 -15.30 -5.01
C ASP A 135 6.09 -14.53 -3.69
N SER A 136 5.88 -13.20 -3.78
CA SER A 136 5.47 -12.38 -2.64
C SER A 136 4.11 -12.76 -2.03
N GLU A 137 3.33 -13.65 -2.66
CA GLU A 137 2.11 -14.24 -2.05
C GLU A 137 2.37 -14.81 -0.65
N LYS A 138 3.56 -15.37 -0.43
CA LYS A 138 3.98 -15.93 0.87
C LYS A 138 3.99 -14.87 1.98
N HIS A 139 4.27 -13.60 1.64
CA HIS A 139 4.26 -12.49 2.59
C HIS A 139 2.85 -12.18 3.06
N TYR A 140 1.93 -11.92 2.12
CA TYR A 140 0.54 -11.63 2.43
C TYR A 140 -0.11 -12.77 3.21
N LEU A 141 0.17 -14.03 2.87
CA LEU A 141 -0.35 -15.17 3.62
C LEU A 141 0.14 -15.21 5.08
N ARG A 142 1.36 -14.77 5.38
CA ARG A 142 1.83 -14.66 6.78
C ARG A 142 1.14 -13.53 7.52
N GLU A 143 0.91 -12.40 6.86
CA GLU A 143 0.16 -11.30 7.46
C GLU A 143 -1.28 -11.74 7.75
N GLU A 144 -1.97 -12.25 6.74
CA GLU A 144 -3.38 -12.67 6.78
C GLU A 144 -3.66 -13.81 7.76
N ASN A 145 -2.77 -14.80 7.84
CA ASN A 145 -3.03 -16.00 8.66
C ASN A 145 -2.34 -15.98 10.04
N VAL A 146 -1.44 -15.02 10.29
CA VAL A 146 -0.68 -14.97 11.55
C VAL A 146 -0.75 -13.60 12.21
N LEU A 147 -0.35 -12.53 11.51
CA LEU A 147 -0.29 -11.20 12.09
C LEU A 147 -1.69 -10.63 12.35
N PHE A 148 -2.55 -10.63 11.33
CA PHE A 148 -3.90 -10.06 11.40
C PHE A 148 -4.75 -10.74 12.47
N PRO A 149 -4.82 -12.09 12.58
CA PRO A 149 -5.58 -12.74 13.64
C PRO A 149 -5.06 -12.41 15.04
N TYR A 150 -3.76 -12.10 15.19
CA TYR A 150 -3.20 -11.66 16.45
C TYR A 150 -3.65 -10.24 16.81
N LEU A 151 -3.65 -9.31 15.85
CA LEU A 151 -4.16 -7.94 16.04
C LEU A 151 -5.65 -7.92 16.37
N GLU A 152 -6.44 -8.74 15.67
CA GLU A 152 -7.89 -8.87 15.86
C GLU A 152 -8.23 -9.35 17.28
N LYS A 153 -7.47 -10.32 17.82
CA LYS A 153 -7.60 -10.77 19.22
C LYS A 153 -7.37 -9.65 20.23
N HIS A 154 -6.64 -8.61 19.86
CA HIS A 154 -6.40 -7.41 20.66
C HIS A 154 -7.38 -6.26 20.35
N GLY A 155 -8.44 -6.52 19.57
CA GLY A 155 -9.51 -5.57 19.29
C GLY A 155 -9.24 -4.62 18.13
N ILE A 156 -8.24 -4.92 17.30
CA ILE A 156 -7.92 -4.15 16.09
C ILE A 156 -8.36 -4.97 14.88
N THR A 157 -9.56 -4.72 14.36
CA THR A 157 -10.13 -5.54 13.25
C THR A 157 -10.23 -4.77 11.94
N GLU A 158 -10.42 -3.46 11.99
CA GLU A 158 -10.62 -2.67 10.77
C GLU A 158 -9.36 -2.48 9.92
N PRO A 159 -8.19 -2.10 10.47
CA PRO A 159 -6.99 -1.98 9.65
C PRO A 159 -6.61 -3.30 8.94
N PRO A 160 -6.58 -4.46 9.63
CA PRO A 160 -6.37 -5.75 8.96
C PRO A 160 -7.39 -6.05 7.85
N ALA A 161 -8.67 -5.72 8.06
CA ALA A 161 -9.71 -5.93 7.05
C ALA A 161 -9.49 -5.06 5.80
N VAL A 162 -9.04 -3.81 5.97
CA VAL A 162 -8.69 -2.93 4.84
C VAL A 162 -7.45 -3.44 4.11
N MET A 163 -6.41 -3.83 4.83
CA MET A 163 -5.19 -4.40 4.23
C MET A 163 -5.50 -5.69 3.44
N TRP A 164 -6.39 -6.55 3.94
CA TRP A 164 -6.84 -7.73 3.20
C TRP A 164 -7.50 -7.36 1.86
N MET A 165 -8.33 -6.31 1.84
CA MET A 165 -8.93 -5.82 0.59
C MET A 165 -7.85 -5.37 -0.40
N GLU A 166 -6.80 -4.69 0.07
CA GLU A 166 -5.66 -4.29 -0.76
C GLU A 166 -4.89 -5.49 -1.29
N HIS A 167 -4.66 -6.52 -0.47
CA HIS A 167 -4.01 -7.75 -0.93
C HIS A 167 -4.79 -8.42 -2.07
N ASN A 168 -6.12 -8.43 -2.00
CA ASN A 168 -6.95 -8.95 -3.08
C ASN A 168 -6.78 -8.15 -4.37
N GLU A 169 -6.71 -6.82 -4.31
CA GLU A 169 -6.49 -5.99 -5.50
C GLU A 169 -5.09 -6.18 -6.08
N ILE A 170 -4.07 -6.27 -5.23
CA ILE A 170 -2.71 -6.60 -5.64
C ILE A 170 -2.68 -7.96 -6.35
N ARG A 171 -3.39 -8.97 -5.84
CA ARG A 171 -3.50 -10.28 -6.50
C ARG A 171 -4.12 -10.17 -7.90
N GLU A 172 -5.15 -9.33 -8.07
CA GLU A 172 -5.75 -9.10 -9.38
C GLU A 172 -4.79 -8.35 -10.33
N LEU A 173 -4.05 -7.35 -9.84
CA LEU A 173 -3.02 -6.66 -10.62
C LEU A 173 -1.91 -7.63 -11.08
N LYS A 174 -1.42 -8.49 -10.18
CA LYS A 174 -0.43 -9.52 -10.52
C LYS A 174 -0.93 -10.49 -11.60
N LYS A 175 -2.18 -10.93 -11.50
CA LYS A 175 -2.79 -11.81 -12.52
C LYS A 175 -2.86 -11.10 -13.87
N LYS A 176 -3.28 -9.84 -13.90
CA LYS A 176 -3.33 -9.02 -15.13
C LYS A 176 -1.94 -8.85 -15.73
N LEU A 177 -0.95 -8.46 -14.92
CA LEU A 177 0.43 -8.28 -15.36
C LEU A 177 0.99 -9.56 -15.97
N LYS A 178 0.78 -10.70 -15.31
CA LYS A 178 1.19 -12.01 -15.79
C LYS A 178 0.54 -12.38 -17.12
N ALA A 179 -0.77 -12.19 -17.25
CA ALA A 179 -1.47 -12.47 -18.50
C ALA A 179 -0.99 -11.56 -19.64
N LEU A 180 -0.76 -10.28 -19.34
CA LEU A 180 -0.29 -9.29 -20.29
C LEU A 180 1.10 -9.63 -20.83
N ILE A 181 2.02 -10.04 -19.97
CA ILE A 181 3.38 -10.45 -20.36
C ILE A 181 3.37 -11.77 -21.15
N GLN A 182 2.48 -12.71 -20.83
CA GLN A 182 2.39 -13.98 -21.56
C GLN A 182 1.81 -13.82 -22.98
N ASP A 183 1.00 -12.79 -23.23
CA ASP A 183 0.37 -12.55 -24.53
C ASP A 183 1.19 -11.64 -25.45
N VAL A 184 2.23 -10.96 -24.94
CA VAL A 184 2.97 -9.93 -25.70
C VAL A 184 3.67 -10.51 -26.93
N ASN A 185 3.47 -9.85 -28.08
CA ASN A 185 4.12 -10.15 -29.35
C ASN A 185 4.19 -8.89 -30.22
N GLU A 186 4.89 -8.98 -31.36
CA GLU A 186 5.08 -7.81 -32.25
C GLU A 186 3.76 -7.22 -32.76
N ALA A 187 2.69 -8.01 -32.90
CA ALA A 187 1.42 -7.56 -33.45
C ALA A 187 0.56 -6.79 -32.44
N ASN A 188 0.67 -7.08 -31.14
CA ASN A 188 -0.09 -6.42 -30.08
C ASN A 188 0.74 -5.45 -29.21
N TYR A 189 2.03 -5.26 -29.51
CA TYR A 189 2.96 -4.49 -28.69
C TYR A 189 2.48 -3.07 -28.31
N LEU A 190 1.85 -2.34 -29.22
CA LEU A 190 1.33 -1.00 -28.91
C LEU A 190 0.20 -1.04 -27.87
N SER A 191 -0.71 -2.01 -27.97
CA SER A 191 -1.77 -2.20 -26.97
C SER A 191 -1.22 -2.73 -25.65
N PHE A 192 -0.18 -3.57 -25.71
CA PHE A 192 0.54 -4.04 -24.53
C PHE A 192 1.12 -2.87 -23.73
N LYS A 193 1.73 -1.88 -24.39
CA LYS A 193 2.28 -0.68 -23.72
C LYS A 193 1.23 0.06 -22.90
N ASP A 194 0.06 0.33 -23.49
CA ASP A 194 -1.01 1.06 -22.82
C ASP A 194 -1.49 0.30 -21.57
N GLN A 195 -1.68 -1.02 -21.70
CA GLN A 195 -2.11 -1.87 -20.58
C GLN A 195 -1.02 -2.05 -19.52
N LEU A 196 0.26 -2.06 -19.92
CA LEU A 196 1.39 -2.18 -19.00
C LEU A 196 1.46 -0.95 -18.09
N TRP A 197 1.21 0.25 -18.61
CA TRP A 197 1.14 1.48 -17.81
C TRP A 197 0.01 1.45 -16.76
N GLU A 198 -1.15 0.88 -17.11
CA GLU A 198 -2.27 0.80 -16.17
C GLU A 198 -2.07 -0.24 -15.07
N THR A 199 -1.19 -1.21 -15.28
CA THR A 199 -1.01 -2.38 -14.40
C THR A 199 0.28 -2.30 -13.55
N ALA A 200 1.28 -1.52 -13.98
CA ALA A 200 2.58 -1.35 -13.33
C ALA A 200 2.62 -0.13 -12.39
#